data_AF-A0A6J7FA17-F1
#
_entry.id   AF-A0A6J7FA17-F1
#
_cell.length_a   1.000
_cell.length_b   1.000
_cell.length_c   1.000
_cell.angle_alpha   90.00
_cell.angle_beta   90.00
_cell.angle_gamma   90.00
#
_symmetry.space_group_name_H-M   'P 1'
#
loop_
_entity.id
_entity.type
_entity.pdbx_description
1 polymer ?
#
loop_
_entity_poly.entity_id
_entity_poly.type
_entity_poly.pdbx_seq_one_letter_code
_entity_poly.pdbx_strand_id
1 'polypeptide(L)'
;MLDAGRGKLPTPWPREAREYLIALIGAGPAMVEIFEALDQEEIIFHWIPEWRGVRSLPQRNVLHRHTVDRHMVETAISAAALTREVHRPDLLLFTALFHDIGKGTEEDHSLRGEALIKPLAERIGFNPKDVEVIQMLIKHHLLLSATATRRDLDDPATIATVVENIPTVGTLELLHALSIADGEATGRAAWSDWKASLVSELVRKTKLALTDNTVMPQPELKPEQIALAGQGRLNVSIEDRGSIYAVEIISPDRTGLLSIVSGVLNILRLDVRSARTKTIEGVAVMEWIVVPDSNAPDLTQEDLHRELVRGLDAESKLAERIQERILAYAQMPTIPVPDPVVETFLDAATDATIIEVRSHDRPALLFSIGDTVRKCNIDIKSAIVTTLGAEAIDTLYVTEIGGGVLTSERANEVASRIEASLK
;
A
#
# COMPACT_ATOMS: atom_id res chain seq x y z
N MET A 1 -32.00 32.03 5.44
CA MET A 1 -31.27 33.00 6.33
C MET A 1 -30.05 33.60 5.65
N LEU A 2 -29.29 32.83 4.86
CA LEU A 2 -28.10 33.30 4.13
C LEU A 2 -28.43 34.26 2.97
N ASP A 3 -29.57 34.08 2.28
CA ASP A 3 -30.06 35.02 1.24
C ASP A 3 -30.33 36.44 1.77
N ALA A 4 -30.52 36.58 3.09
CA ALA A 4 -30.66 37.86 3.78
C ALA A 4 -29.31 38.40 4.32
N GLY A 5 -28.18 37.80 3.92
CA GLY A 5 -26.83 38.17 4.33
C GLY A 5 -26.41 37.72 5.73
N ARG A 6 -27.28 37.03 6.50
CA ARG A 6 -26.97 36.54 7.85
C ARG A 6 -26.21 35.22 7.78
N GLY A 7 -25.03 35.15 8.41
CA GLY A 7 -24.16 33.97 8.38
C GLY A 7 -23.13 33.96 7.25
N LYS A 8 -23.03 35.05 6.47
CA LYS A 8 -21.97 35.22 5.46
C LYS A 8 -20.67 35.59 6.17
N LEU A 9 -19.61 34.81 5.93
CA LEU A 9 -18.28 35.07 6.47
C LEU A 9 -17.46 35.94 5.50
N PRO A 10 -16.63 36.89 5.99
CA PRO A 10 -15.68 37.60 5.15
C PRO A 10 -14.60 36.66 4.60
N THR A 11 -13.82 37.14 3.62
CA THR A 11 -12.64 36.43 3.08
C THR A 11 -11.39 37.27 3.40
N PRO A 12 -10.43 36.75 4.19
CA PRO A 12 -10.46 35.47 4.89
C PRO A 12 -11.49 35.44 6.02
N TRP A 13 -11.88 34.24 6.45
CA TRP A 13 -12.77 34.06 7.60
C TRP A 13 -12.14 34.64 8.87
N PRO A 14 -12.96 35.13 9.83
CA PRO A 14 -12.46 35.49 11.14
C PRO A 14 -11.83 34.27 11.82
N ARG A 15 -10.74 34.49 12.57
CA ARG A 15 -10.03 33.43 13.29
C ARG A 15 -10.95 32.55 14.13
N GLU A 16 -11.88 33.16 14.85
CA GLU A 16 -12.85 32.47 15.71
C GLU A 16 -13.76 31.51 14.90
N ALA A 17 -14.21 31.93 13.70
CA ALA A 17 -15.00 31.08 12.82
C ALA A 17 -14.20 29.85 12.34
N ARG A 18 -12.91 30.03 12.01
CA ARG A 18 -12.01 28.91 11.70
C ARG A 18 -11.83 27.99 12.90
N GLU A 19 -11.61 28.53 14.10
CA GLU A 19 -11.44 27.73 15.32
C GLU A 19 -12.70 26.93 15.65
N TYR A 20 -13.90 27.49 15.43
CA TYR A 20 -15.15 26.74 15.56
C TYR A 20 -15.32 25.64 14.52
N LEU A 21 -14.89 25.87 13.27
CA LEU A 21 -14.86 24.81 12.26
C LEU A 21 -13.94 23.67 12.72
N ILE A 22 -12.73 23.98 13.16
CA ILE A 22 -11.79 22.96 13.66
C ILE A 22 -12.34 22.23 14.90
N ALA A 23 -12.99 22.95 15.82
CA ALA A 23 -13.62 22.34 16.99
C ALA A 23 -14.79 21.41 16.61
N LEU A 24 -15.58 21.78 15.61
CA LEU A 24 -16.64 20.92 15.07
C LEU A 24 -16.04 19.64 14.47
N ILE A 25 -14.97 19.76 13.67
CA ILE A 25 -14.30 18.61 13.07
C ILE A 25 -13.71 17.69 14.16
N GLY A 26 -13.09 18.29 15.18
CA GLY A 26 -12.51 17.58 16.32
C GLY A 26 -13.52 17.00 17.32
N ALA A 27 -14.82 17.21 17.13
CA ALA A 27 -15.87 16.69 18.03
C ALA A 27 -16.09 15.16 17.88
N GLY A 28 -15.38 14.50 16.95
CA GLY A 28 -15.48 13.06 16.73
C GLY A 28 -16.89 12.68 16.27
N PRO A 29 -17.50 11.59 16.77
CA PRO A 29 -18.81 11.12 16.29
C PRO A 29 -19.94 12.16 16.37
N ALA A 30 -19.86 13.13 17.29
CA ALA A 30 -20.84 14.21 17.41
C ALA A 30 -20.83 15.18 16.21
N MET A 31 -19.74 15.23 15.45
CA MET A 31 -19.63 16.01 14.21
C MET A 31 -20.69 15.59 13.20
N VAL A 32 -21.00 14.30 13.12
CA VAL A 32 -21.85 13.69 12.08
C VAL A 32 -23.19 14.41 11.96
N GLU A 33 -23.96 14.43 13.04
CA GLU A 33 -25.32 14.98 13.02
C GLU A 33 -25.32 16.48 12.70
N ILE A 34 -24.33 17.20 13.22
CA ILE A 34 -24.20 18.65 13.00
C ILE A 34 -23.80 18.94 11.55
N PHE A 35 -22.79 18.23 11.03
CA PHE A 35 -22.27 18.45 9.70
C PHE A 35 -23.30 18.04 8.63
N GLU A 36 -24.01 16.93 8.84
CA GLU A 36 -25.11 16.51 7.96
C GLU A 36 -26.27 17.51 8.00
N ALA A 37 -26.64 18.06 9.16
CA ALA A 37 -27.65 19.10 9.21
C ALA A 37 -27.23 20.37 8.43
N LEU A 38 -25.96 20.78 8.55
CA LEU A 38 -25.43 21.91 7.78
C LEU A 38 -25.36 21.64 6.27
N ASP A 39 -25.10 20.39 5.86
CA ASP A 39 -25.13 19.96 4.45
C ASP A 39 -26.56 19.94 3.90
N GLN A 40 -27.52 19.37 4.64
CA GLN A 40 -28.93 19.28 4.25
C GLN A 40 -29.58 20.66 4.11
N GLU A 41 -29.24 21.59 4.99
CA GLU A 41 -29.67 22.99 4.91
C GLU A 41 -28.82 23.83 3.93
N GLU A 42 -27.92 23.20 3.18
CA GLU A 42 -27.06 23.80 2.16
C GLU A 42 -26.14 24.94 2.66
N ILE A 43 -25.97 25.05 3.98
CA ILE A 43 -25.11 26.05 4.62
C ILE A 43 -23.66 25.80 4.24
N ILE A 44 -23.23 24.53 4.24
CA ILE A 44 -21.88 24.14 3.81
C ILE A 44 -21.57 24.64 2.41
N PHE A 45 -22.53 24.69 1.47
CA PHE A 45 -22.23 25.07 0.09
C PHE A 45 -22.05 26.58 -0.11
N HIS A 46 -22.45 27.38 0.88
CA HIS A 46 -22.17 28.82 0.91
C HIS A 46 -20.78 29.09 1.47
N TRP A 47 -20.36 28.31 2.46
CA TRP A 47 -19.07 28.42 3.13
C TRP A 47 -17.93 27.75 2.36
N ILE A 48 -18.22 26.57 1.81
CA ILE A 48 -17.33 25.64 1.11
C ILE A 48 -18.02 25.17 -0.18
N PRO A 49 -18.08 26.01 -1.22
CA PRO A 49 -18.73 25.65 -2.48
C PRO A 49 -18.16 24.39 -3.15
N GLU A 50 -16.89 24.09 -2.92
CA GLU A 50 -16.15 22.93 -3.46
C GLU A 50 -16.77 21.61 -2.99
N TRP A 51 -17.42 21.59 -1.81
CA TRP A 51 -18.10 20.41 -1.27
C TRP A 51 -19.19 19.86 -2.19
N ARG A 52 -19.81 20.71 -3.03
CA ARG A 52 -20.81 20.27 -4.02
C ARG A 52 -20.27 19.20 -4.97
N GLY A 53 -18.97 19.18 -5.23
CA GLY A 53 -18.35 18.19 -6.12
C GLY A 53 -18.27 16.79 -5.53
N VAL A 54 -18.29 16.66 -4.20
CA VAL A 54 -18.13 15.38 -3.49
C VAL A 54 -19.39 14.91 -2.76
N ARG A 55 -20.41 15.77 -2.64
CA ARG A 55 -21.69 15.46 -2.00
C ARG A 55 -22.36 14.24 -2.64
N SER A 56 -22.66 13.23 -1.83
CA SER A 56 -23.28 11.96 -2.23
C SER A 56 -22.59 11.26 -3.41
N LEU A 57 -21.31 11.57 -3.66
CA LEU A 57 -20.57 11.02 -4.78
C LEU A 57 -20.21 9.55 -4.50
N PRO A 58 -20.58 8.59 -5.37
CA PRO A 58 -20.19 7.19 -5.18
C PRO A 58 -18.67 7.01 -5.32
N GLN A 59 -18.08 6.20 -4.43
CA GLN A 59 -16.70 5.77 -4.56
C GLN A 59 -16.60 4.67 -5.64
N ARG A 60 -15.58 4.73 -6.50
CA ARG A 60 -15.37 3.75 -7.58
C ARG A 60 -14.73 2.44 -7.11
N ASN A 61 -14.23 2.37 -5.88
CA ASN A 61 -13.55 1.19 -5.33
C ASN A 61 -14.45 0.45 -4.34
N VAL A 62 -14.52 -0.88 -4.52
CA VAL A 62 -15.38 -1.85 -3.81
C VAL A 62 -15.15 -1.87 -2.29
N LEU A 63 -14.00 -1.38 -1.83
CA LEU A 63 -13.64 -1.34 -0.41
C LEU A 63 -14.30 -0.17 0.35
N HIS A 64 -14.78 0.86 -0.35
CA HIS A 64 -15.43 1.98 0.33
C HIS A 64 -16.90 1.69 0.61
N ARG A 65 -17.24 1.74 1.89
CA ARG A 65 -18.58 1.57 2.46
C ARG A 65 -19.46 2.82 2.38
N HIS A 66 -18.86 3.98 2.11
CA HIS A 66 -19.51 5.28 2.18
C HIS A 66 -19.34 6.05 0.86
N THR A 67 -20.23 7.00 0.57
CA THR A 67 -19.99 8.05 -0.44
C THR A 67 -18.77 8.89 -0.07
N VAL A 68 -18.17 9.61 -1.02
CA VAL A 68 -16.93 10.36 -0.81
C VAL A 68 -17.05 11.36 0.34
N ASP A 69 -18.11 12.16 0.36
CA ASP A 69 -18.43 13.09 1.45
C ASP A 69 -18.54 12.41 2.82
N ARG A 70 -19.29 11.30 2.93
CA ARG A 70 -19.43 10.58 4.19
C ARG A 70 -18.10 9.96 4.62
N HIS A 71 -17.32 9.41 3.68
CA HIS A 71 -15.99 8.89 3.96
C HIS A 71 -15.05 9.97 4.51
N MET A 72 -15.04 11.17 3.92
CA MET A 72 -14.28 12.31 4.41
C MET A 72 -14.65 12.69 5.85
N VAL A 73 -15.94 12.63 6.21
CA VAL A 73 -16.39 12.83 7.61
C VAL A 73 -15.90 11.70 8.52
N GLU A 74 -15.98 10.44 8.11
CA GLU A 74 -15.45 9.30 8.89
C GLU A 74 -13.93 9.38 9.10
N THR A 75 -13.19 9.82 8.08
CA THR A 75 -11.74 10.07 8.16
C THR A 75 -11.45 11.18 9.17
N ALA A 76 -12.23 12.27 9.18
CA ALA A 76 -12.10 13.32 10.19
C ALA A 76 -12.39 12.82 11.62
N ILE A 77 -13.39 11.95 11.81
CA ILE A 77 -13.70 11.33 13.10
C ILE A 77 -12.52 10.48 13.59
N SER A 78 -11.95 9.67 12.71
CA SER A 78 -10.79 8.82 13.02
C SER A 78 -9.57 9.69 13.36
N ALA A 79 -9.34 10.77 12.60
CA ALA A 79 -8.27 11.73 12.86
C ALA A 79 -8.42 12.47 14.20
N ALA A 80 -9.64 12.70 14.69
CA ALA A 80 -9.88 13.33 15.99
C ALA A 80 -9.27 12.52 17.15
N ALA A 81 -9.23 11.19 17.03
CA ALA A 81 -8.58 10.31 18.01
C ALA A 81 -7.06 10.44 18.02
N LEU A 82 -6.46 10.90 16.91
CA LEU A 82 -5.01 11.01 16.70
C LEU A 82 -4.45 12.42 16.97
N THR A 83 -5.29 13.36 17.43
CA THR A 83 -4.87 14.76 17.68
C THR A 83 -3.74 14.91 18.69
N ARG A 84 -3.48 13.90 19.54
CA ARG A 84 -2.37 13.89 20.50
C ARG A 84 -1.04 13.39 19.92
N GLU A 85 -1.09 12.77 18.75
CA GLU A 85 0.08 12.21 18.06
C GLU A 85 0.80 13.24 17.17
N VAL A 86 0.23 14.44 17.02
CA VAL A 86 0.72 15.47 16.10
C VAL A 86 0.85 16.84 16.77
N HIS A 87 1.82 17.63 16.30
CA HIS A 87 2.07 18.99 16.77
C HIS A 87 1.03 20.02 16.28
N ARG A 88 0.33 19.72 15.18
CA ARG A 88 -0.64 20.61 14.52
C ARG A 88 -1.97 19.90 14.29
N PRO A 89 -2.72 19.58 15.36
CA PRO A 89 -4.00 18.86 15.26
C PRO A 89 -5.04 19.62 14.43
N ASP A 90 -4.96 20.95 14.37
CA ASP A 90 -5.80 21.78 13.53
C ASP A 90 -5.60 21.50 12.04
N LEU A 91 -4.35 21.32 11.59
CA LEU A 91 -4.05 20.97 10.21
C LEU A 91 -4.49 19.53 9.91
N LEU A 92 -4.22 18.58 10.82
CA LEU A 92 -4.65 17.19 10.67
C LEU A 92 -6.16 17.08 10.46
N LEU A 93 -6.95 17.68 11.35
CA LEU A 93 -8.42 17.65 11.29
C LEU A 93 -8.92 18.28 9.99
N PHE A 94 -8.38 19.43 9.61
CA PHE A 94 -8.75 20.11 8.37
C PHE A 94 -8.44 19.26 7.14
N THR A 95 -7.22 18.71 7.04
CA THR A 95 -6.83 17.88 5.90
C THR A 95 -7.58 16.55 5.89
N ALA A 96 -7.91 15.96 7.03
CA ALA A 96 -8.70 14.73 7.10
C ALA A 96 -10.09 14.91 6.48
N LEU A 97 -10.77 16.02 6.79
CA LEU A 97 -12.07 16.33 6.20
C LEU A 97 -11.98 16.63 4.70
N PHE A 98 -10.87 17.14 4.19
CA PHE A 98 -10.77 17.59 2.79
C PHE A 98 -9.86 16.74 1.90
N HIS A 99 -9.25 15.66 2.39
CA HIS A 99 -8.22 14.90 1.66
C HIS A 99 -8.67 14.45 0.27
N ASP A 100 -9.95 14.11 0.14
CA ASP A 100 -10.57 13.57 -1.06
C ASP A 100 -11.37 14.61 -1.88
N ILE A 101 -11.23 15.91 -1.59
CA ILE A 101 -12.01 16.99 -2.24
C ILE A 101 -11.83 17.03 -3.77
N GLY A 102 -10.75 16.44 -4.29
CA GLY A 102 -10.48 16.34 -5.72
C GLY A 102 -11.19 15.21 -6.44
N LYS A 103 -11.94 14.32 -5.77
CA LYS A 103 -12.69 13.24 -6.44
C LYS A 103 -13.85 13.77 -7.28
N GLY A 104 -14.29 12.97 -8.25
CA GLY A 104 -15.46 13.26 -9.10
C GLY A 104 -15.14 13.53 -10.57
N THR A 105 -13.87 13.44 -10.98
CA THR A 105 -13.43 13.61 -12.37
C THR A 105 -12.46 12.52 -12.81
N GLU A 106 -12.06 12.54 -14.09
CA GLU A 106 -11.06 11.63 -14.66
C GLU A 106 -9.61 12.05 -14.36
N GLU A 107 -9.40 13.32 -13.99
CA GLU A 107 -8.10 13.84 -13.53
C GLU A 107 -7.65 13.15 -12.23
N ASP A 108 -6.33 13.11 -11.99
CA ASP A 108 -5.78 12.66 -10.71
C ASP A 108 -6.34 13.51 -9.56
N HIS A 109 -7.06 12.85 -8.64
CA HIS A 109 -7.78 13.51 -7.56
C HIS A 109 -6.85 14.16 -6.53
N SER A 110 -5.60 13.71 -6.41
CA SER A 110 -4.63 14.31 -5.50
C SER A 110 -4.11 15.65 -6.06
N LEU A 111 -3.78 15.70 -7.36
CA LEU A 111 -3.38 16.93 -8.04
C LEU A 111 -4.52 17.95 -8.09
N ARG A 112 -5.74 17.47 -8.38
CA ARG A 112 -6.94 18.31 -8.34
C ARG A 112 -7.25 18.80 -6.93
N GLY A 113 -7.13 17.93 -5.93
CA GLY A 113 -7.29 18.25 -4.51
C GLY A 113 -6.33 19.36 -4.06
N GLU A 114 -5.04 19.27 -4.44
CA GLU A 114 -4.03 20.30 -4.21
C GLU A 114 -4.44 21.67 -4.78
N ALA A 115 -5.00 21.69 -6.00
CA ALA A 115 -5.45 22.91 -6.65
C ALA A 115 -6.70 23.51 -5.99
N LEU A 116 -7.64 22.67 -5.56
CA LEU A 116 -8.89 23.10 -4.93
C LEU A 116 -8.69 23.56 -3.48
N ILE A 117 -7.80 22.90 -2.72
CA ILE A 117 -7.65 23.20 -1.30
C ILE A 117 -6.98 24.54 -1.04
N LYS A 118 -6.07 24.98 -1.91
CA LYS A 118 -5.34 26.24 -1.73
C LYS A 118 -6.28 27.44 -1.54
N PRO A 119 -7.16 27.79 -2.51
CA PRO A 119 -8.07 28.91 -2.35
C PRO A 119 -9.08 28.70 -1.20
N LEU A 120 -9.45 27.45 -0.90
CA LEU A 120 -10.33 27.12 0.22
C LEU A 120 -9.65 27.41 1.57
N ALA A 121 -8.40 26.97 1.76
CA ALA A 121 -7.64 27.18 3.00
C ALA A 121 -7.30 28.66 3.22
N GLU A 122 -6.94 29.39 2.14
CA GLU A 122 -6.77 30.85 2.18
C GLU A 122 -8.08 31.56 2.56
N ARG A 123 -9.22 31.11 2.01
CA ARG A 123 -10.55 31.66 2.33
C ARG A 123 -10.94 31.42 3.78
N ILE A 124 -10.64 30.24 4.32
CA ILE A 124 -10.84 29.89 5.74
C ILE A 124 -9.85 30.63 6.66
N GLY A 125 -8.80 31.23 6.09
CA GLY A 125 -7.90 32.15 6.79
C GLY A 125 -6.67 31.48 7.37
N PHE A 126 -6.25 30.31 6.88
CA PHE A 126 -4.93 29.76 7.21
C PHE A 126 -3.82 30.70 6.70
N ASN A 127 -2.70 30.74 7.42
CA ASN A 127 -1.55 31.53 6.99
C ASN A 127 -0.83 30.82 5.81
N PRO A 128 0.01 31.53 5.03
CA PRO A 128 0.65 30.93 3.85
C PRO A 128 1.44 29.64 4.10
N LYS A 129 2.16 29.53 5.23
CA LYS A 129 2.92 28.33 5.58
C LYS A 129 2.01 27.14 5.88
N ASP A 130 0.90 27.39 6.57
CA ASP A 130 -0.10 26.36 6.86
C ASP A 130 -0.79 25.89 5.57
N VAL A 131 -1.08 26.81 4.64
CA VAL A 131 -1.65 26.48 3.32
C VAL A 131 -0.70 25.58 2.54
N GLU A 132 0.61 25.84 2.54
CA GLU A 132 1.61 24.98 1.90
C GLU A 132 1.62 23.56 2.49
N VAL A 133 1.56 23.43 3.82
CA VAL A 133 1.48 22.12 4.49
C VAL A 133 0.17 21.40 4.13
N ILE A 134 -0.97 22.10 4.14
CA ILE A 134 -2.26 21.55 3.76
C ILE A 134 -2.24 21.03 2.31
N GLN A 135 -1.70 21.83 1.38
CA GLN A 135 -1.56 21.42 -0.03
C GLN A 135 -0.71 20.16 -0.16
N MET A 136 0.43 20.10 0.54
CA MET A 136 1.32 18.94 0.51
C MET A 136 0.65 17.69 1.08
N LEU A 137 -0.08 17.81 2.19
CA LEU A 137 -0.82 16.69 2.80
C LEU A 137 -1.90 16.15 1.87
N ILE A 138 -2.69 17.03 1.23
CA ILE A 138 -3.73 16.59 0.28
C ILE A 138 -3.12 16.00 -0.99
N LYS A 139 -2.06 16.59 -1.52
CA LYS A 139 -1.37 16.04 -2.70
C LYS A 139 -0.81 14.63 -2.45
N HIS A 140 -0.32 14.39 -1.24
CA HIS A 140 0.41 13.17 -0.92
C HIS A 140 -0.34 12.25 0.05
N HIS A 141 -1.65 12.40 0.24
CA HIS A 141 -2.41 11.63 1.25
C HIS A 141 -2.32 10.09 1.06
N LEU A 142 -2.10 9.63 -0.18
CA LEU A 142 -1.88 8.21 -0.52
C LEU A 142 -0.41 7.76 -0.48
N LEU A 143 0.55 8.68 -0.33
CA LEU A 143 1.98 8.41 -0.50
C LEU A 143 2.46 7.31 0.45
N LEU A 144 2.17 7.43 1.75
CA LEU A 144 2.66 6.47 2.74
C LEU A 144 2.02 5.09 2.58
N SER A 145 0.69 5.02 2.40
CA SER A 145 -0.03 3.76 2.26
C SER A 145 0.34 3.02 0.97
N ALA A 146 0.48 3.74 -0.16
CA ALA A 146 0.92 3.17 -1.42
C ALA A 146 2.38 2.73 -1.35
N THR A 147 3.27 3.57 -0.83
CA THR A 147 4.71 3.25 -0.71
C THR A 147 4.92 2.04 0.19
N ALA A 148 4.28 2.01 1.37
CA ALA A 148 4.46 0.95 2.34
C ALA A 148 3.99 -0.43 1.86
N THR A 149 3.05 -0.48 0.92
CA THR A 149 2.47 -1.75 0.43
C THR A 149 3.03 -2.18 -0.92
N ARG A 150 3.70 -1.29 -1.66
CA ARG A 150 4.18 -1.54 -3.03
C ARG A 150 5.70 -1.44 -3.17
N ARG A 151 6.40 -0.83 -2.21
CA ARG A 151 7.84 -0.58 -2.33
C ARG A 151 8.66 -1.21 -1.22
N ASP A 152 9.90 -1.54 -1.55
CA ASP A 152 10.84 -2.11 -0.59
C ASP A 152 11.22 -1.04 0.42
N LEU A 153 10.79 -1.24 1.67
CA LEU A 153 11.05 -0.33 2.79
C LEU A 153 12.50 -0.38 3.27
N ASP A 154 13.26 -1.39 2.84
CA ASP A 154 14.69 -1.47 3.09
C ASP A 154 15.50 -0.76 2.02
N ASP A 155 14.90 -0.35 0.91
CA ASP A 155 15.59 0.39 -0.16
C ASP A 155 15.76 1.89 0.18
N PRO A 156 17.01 2.41 0.29
CA PRO A 156 17.32 3.82 0.43
C PRO A 156 16.58 4.70 -0.57
N ALA A 157 16.41 4.21 -1.80
CA ALA A 157 15.70 4.92 -2.86
C ALA A 157 14.25 5.20 -2.47
N THR A 158 13.54 4.19 -1.94
CA THR A 158 12.17 4.32 -1.43
C THR A 158 12.09 5.41 -0.36
N ILE A 159 13.01 5.39 0.60
CA ILE A 159 13.05 6.39 1.68
C ILE A 159 13.36 7.79 1.14
N ALA A 160 14.31 7.89 0.22
CA ALA A 160 14.69 9.16 -0.41
C ALA A 160 13.52 9.79 -1.17
N THR A 161 12.73 9.01 -1.92
CA THR A 161 11.52 9.51 -2.59
C THR A 161 10.51 10.09 -1.60
N VAL A 162 10.31 9.46 -0.45
CA VAL A 162 9.39 10.00 0.58
C VAL A 162 9.95 11.29 1.18
N VAL A 163 11.25 11.34 1.48
CA VAL A 163 11.92 12.55 2.00
C VAL A 163 11.84 13.72 1.02
N GLU A 164 12.00 13.47 -0.27
CA GLU A 164 11.92 14.50 -1.31
C GLU A 164 10.53 15.15 -1.35
N ASN A 165 9.47 14.35 -1.21
CA ASN A 165 8.09 14.84 -1.23
C ASN A 165 7.65 15.42 0.12
N ILE A 166 8.16 14.88 1.25
CA ILE A 166 7.80 15.26 2.62
C ILE A 166 9.07 15.64 3.40
N PRO A 167 9.54 16.89 3.28
CA PRO A 167 10.87 17.29 3.71
C PRO A 167 10.97 17.64 5.21
N THR A 168 9.89 17.53 5.99
CA THR A 168 9.92 17.86 7.42
C THR A 168 9.27 16.78 8.27
N VAL A 169 9.84 16.56 9.46
CA VAL A 169 9.31 15.61 10.44
C VAL A 169 7.88 15.96 10.85
N GLY A 170 7.57 17.25 11.01
CA GLY A 170 6.23 17.70 11.38
C GLY A 170 5.18 17.37 10.31
N THR A 171 5.50 17.55 9.02
CA THR A 171 4.60 17.16 7.93
C THR A 171 4.48 15.63 7.82
N LEU A 172 5.57 14.89 8.04
CA LEU A 172 5.55 13.42 8.05
C LEU A 172 4.65 12.87 9.17
N GLU A 173 4.69 13.46 10.37
CA GLU A 173 3.81 13.09 11.49
C GLU A 173 2.34 13.35 11.16
N LEU A 174 2.01 14.50 10.54
CA LEU A 174 0.66 14.80 10.08
C LEU A 174 0.20 13.81 8.99
N LEU A 175 1.05 13.52 8.01
CA LEU A 175 0.72 12.59 6.93
C LEU A 175 0.52 11.17 7.45
N HIS A 176 1.32 10.75 8.43
CA HIS A 176 1.18 9.45 9.08
C HIS A 176 -0.19 9.33 9.76
N ALA A 177 -0.57 10.32 10.58
CA ALA A 177 -1.87 10.33 11.24
C ALA A 177 -3.03 10.37 10.23
N LEU A 178 -2.89 11.14 9.15
CA LEU A 178 -3.88 11.19 8.06
C LEU A 178 -4.05 9.83 7.38
N SER A 179 -2.95 9.14 7.05
CA SER A 179 -2.99 7.81 6.42
C SER A 179 -3.63 6.76 7.33
N ILE A 180 -3.39 6.80 8.64
CA ILE A 180 -4.07 5.91 9.60
C ILE A 180 -5.57 6.20 9.61
N ALA A 181 -5.95 7.46 9.77
CA ALA A 181 -7.35 7.87 9.86
C ALA A 181 -8.15 7.49 8.59
N ASP A 182 -7.56 7.67 7.42
CA ASP A 182 -8.17 7.32 6.13
C ASP A 182 -8.32 5.80 5.96
N GLY A 183 -7.28 5.05 6.32
CA GLY A 183 -7.32 3.59 6.33
C GLY A 183 -8.43 3.03 7.23
N GLU A 184 -8.51 3.51 8.47
CA GLU A 184 -9.53 3.10 9.44
C GLU A 184 -10.95 3.45 8.96
N ALA A 185 -11.14 4.64 8.37
CA ALA A 185 -12.40 5.07 7.79
C ALA A 185 -12.84 4.22 6.58
N THR A 186 -11.92 3.63 5.83
CA THR A 186 -12.26 2.68 4.76
C THR A 186 -12.74 1.34 5.34
N GLY A 187 -12.16 0.88 6.45
CA GLY A 187 -12.60 -0.28 7.24
C GLY A 187 -11.56 -1.40 7.33
N ARG A 188 -11.81 -2.38 8.21
CA ARG A 188 -10.82 -3.44 8.56
C ARG A 188 -10.36 -4.31 7.39
N ALA A 189 -11.17 -4.46 6.35
CA ALA A 189 -10.77 -5.18 5.15
C ALA A 189 -9.72 -4.41 4.34
N ALA A 190 -9.74 -3.07 4.39
CA ALA A 190 -8.80 -2.20 3.70
C ALA A 190 -7.57 -1.86 4.56
N TRP A 191 -7.74 -1.73 5.88
CA TRP A 191 -6.69 -1.37 6.85
C TRP A 191 -6.57 -2.43 7.96
N SER A 192 -5.48 -3.18 7.93
CA SER A 192 -5.15 -4.24 8.88
C SER A 192 -3.98 -3.84 9.79
N ASP A 193 -3.83 -4.50 10.94
CA ASP A 193 -2.69 -4.29 11.86
C ASP A 193 -1.34 -4.43 11.14
N TRP A 194 -1.28 -5.36 10.18
CA TRP A 194 -0.11 -5.54 9.33
C TRP A 194 0.18 -4.31 8.44
N LYS A 195 -0.83 -3.75 7.74
CA LYS A 195 -0.61 -2.52 6.96
C LYS A 195 -0.20 -1.34 7.83
N ALA A 196 -0.82 -1.21 9.00
CA ALA A 196 -0.44 -0.19 9.97
C ALA A 196 1.04 -0.33 10.39
N SER A 197 1.53 -1.57 10.57
CA SER A 197 2.93 -1.83 10.91
C SER A 197 3.89 -1.44 9.77
N LEU A 198 3.55 -1.69 8.51
CA LEU A 198 4.37 -1.30 7.36
C LEU A 198 4.47 0.22 7.21
N VAL A 199 3.34 0.92 7.35
CA VAL A 199 3.30 2.39 7.30
C VAL A 199 4.10 2.98 8.46
N SER A 200 3.96 2.42 9.67
CA SER A 200 4.73 2.84 10.85
C SER A 200 6.24 2.66 10.64
N GLU A 201 6.65 1.55 10.04
CA GLU A 201 8.07 1.27 9.76
C GLU A 201 8.63 2.23 8.70
N LEU A 202 7.89 2.48 7.62
CA LEU A 202 8.26 3.49 6.63
C LEU A 202 8.44 4.86 7.28
N VAL A 203 7.48 5.30 8.09
CA VAL A 203 7.54 6.60 8.78
C VAL A 203 8.73 6.66 9.73
N ARG A 204 9.02 5.58 10.46
CA ARG A 204 10.19 5.50 11.34
C ARG A 204 11.50 5.68 10.57
N LYS A 205 11.67 4.97 9.45
CA LYS A 205 12.86 5.09 8.59
C LYS A 205 13.00 6.47 7.96
N THR A 206 11.91 7.04 7.45
CA THR A 206 11.88 8.39 6.88
C THR A 206 12.20 9.45 7.94
N LYS A 207 11.67 9.31 9.16
CA LYS A 207 11.98 10.22 10.26
C LYS A 207 13.46 10.19 10.64
N LEU A 208 14.08 9.01 10.67
CA LEU A 208 15.53 8.89 10.86
C LEU A 208 16.31 9.58 9.74
N ALA A 209 15.94 9.35 8.47
CA ALA A 209 16.60 10.00 7.34
C ALA A 209 16.49 11.54 7.39
N LEU A 210 15.35 12.09 7.82
CA LEU A 210 15.13 13.53 7.98
C LEU A 210 15.90 14.15 9.16
N THR A 211 16.15 13.38 10.22
CA THR A 211 16.80 13.88 11.45
C THR A 211 18.31 13.72 11.42
N ASP A 212 18.79 12.58 10.95
CA ASP A 212 20.22 12.27 10.88
C ASP A 212 20.86 12.70 9.55
N ASN A 213 20.05 13.17 8.59
CA ASN A 213 20.45 13.53 7.22
C ASN A 213 21.24 12.40 6.51
N THR A 214 20.99 11.17 6.92
CA THR A 214 21.58 9.95 6.38
C THR A 214 20.44 9.02 6.01
N VAL A 215 20.30 8.73 4.73
CA VAL A 215 19.49 7.59 4.33
C VAL A 215 20.25 6.35 4.81
N MET A 216 19.64 5.57 5.71
CA MET A 216 20.29 4.35 6.17
C MET A 216 20.61 3.49 4.95
N PRO A 217 21.84 2.96 4.83
CA PRO A 217 22.13 2.02 3.78
C PRO A 217 21.15 0.85 3.88
N GLN A 218 20.91 0.17 2.75
CA GLN A 218 20.12 -1.05 2.76
C GLN A 218 20.64 -1.95 3.89
N PRO A 219 19.78 -2.44 4.80
CA PRO A 219 20.23 -3.39 5.80
C PRO A 219 20.91 -4.55 5.07
N GLU A 220 22.20 -4.72 5.40
CA GLU A 220 22.94 -5.91 5.06
C GLU A 220 22.30 -7.09 5.81
N LEU A 221 22.41 -8.29 5.23
CA LEU A 221 21.94 -9.51 5.87
C LEU A 221 22.50 -9.59 7.30
N LYS A 222 21.69 -10.03 8.25
CA LYS A 222 22.17 -10.27 9.63
C LYS A 222 23.37 -11.21 9.58
N PRO A 223 24.36 -11.10 10.48
CA PRO A 223 25.51 -12.01 10.51
C PRO A 223 25.11 -13.50 10.50
N GLU A 224 23.99 -13.83 11.15
CA GLU A 224 23.41 -15.18 11.14
C GLU A 224 22.90 -15.59 9.75
N GLN A 225 22.21 -14.69 9.05
CA GLN A 225 21.74 -14.92 7.68
C GLN A 225 22.93 -15.08 6.73
N ILE A 226 23.98 -14.27 6.87
CA ILE A 226 25.23 -14.40 6.10
C ILE A 226 25.91 -15.74 6.39
N ALA A 227 25.99 -16.14 7.66
CA ALA A 227 26.60 -17.42 8.04
C ALA A 227 25.83 -18.62 7.48
N LEU A 228 24.49 -18.55 7.46
CA LEU A 228 23.64 -19.58 6.86
C LEU A 228 23.75 -19.58 5.33
N ALA A 229 23.75 -18.41 4.71
CA ALA A 229 23.94 -18.19 3.29
C ALA A 229 25.28 -18.77 2.79
N GLY A 230 26.36 -18.50 3.52
CA GLY A 230 27.70 -19.00 3.23
C GLY A 230 27.85 -20.53 3.29
N GLN A 231 26.88 -21.25 3.88
CA GLN A 231 26.85 -22.72 3.82
C GLN A 231 26.37 -23.25 2.47
N GLY A 232 25.76 -22.40 1.63
CA GLY A 232 25.28 -22.76 0.30
C GLY A 232 24.12 -23.77 0.33
N ARG A 233 23.31 -23.77 1.39
CA ARG A 233 22.20 -24.71 1.59
C ARG A 233 20.92 -23.97 1.91
N LEU A 234 19.80 -24.55 1.48
CA LEU A 234 18.47 -24.10 1.88
C LEU A 234 18.33 -24.18 3.41
N ASN A 235 17.98 -23.05 4.02
CA ASN A 235 17.56 -22.96 5.41
C ASN A 235 16.13 -22.42 5.48
N VAL A 236 15.38 -22.89 6.47
CA VAL A 236 13.98 -22.53 6.69
C VAL A 236 13.81 -22.33 8.18
N SER A 237 13.18 -21.23 8.59
CA SER A 237 12.70 -21.03 9.95
C SER A 237 11.22 -20.67 9.94
N ILE A 238 10.48 -21.10 10.97
CA ILE A 238 9.05 -20.85 11.11
C ILE A 238 8.80 -20.29 12.51
N GLU A 239 8.11 -19.15 12.58
CA GLU A 239 7.56 -18.58 13.79
C GLU A 239 6.03 -18.71 13.74
N ASP A 240 5.47 -19.52 14.64
CA ASP A 240 4.03 -19.68 14.80
C ASP A 240 3.46 -18.53 15.65
N ARG A 241 2.53 -17.78 15.07
CA ARG A 241 1.81 -16.66 15.72
C ARG A 241 0.32 -16.96 15.90
N GLY A 242 -0.04 -18.24 15.99
CA GLY A 242 -1.40 -18.73 16.20
C GLY A 242 -2.14 -18.95 14.89
N SER A 243 -2.71 -17.90 14.29
CA SER A 243 -3.49 -18.01 13.05
C SER A 243 -2.68 -17.78 11.78
N ILE A 244 -1.41 -17.39 11.91
CA ILE A 244 -0.50 -17.06 10.82
C ILE A 244 0.88 -17.66 11.12
N TYR A 245 1.63 -18.03 10.08
CA TYR A 245 3.04 -18.38 10.17
C TYR A 245 3.89 -17.26 9.55
N ALA A 246 4.93 -16.84 10.26
CA ALA A 246 6.03 -16.08 9.67
C ALA A 246 7.15 -17.05 9.31
N VAL A 247 7.49 -17.15 8.04
CA VAL A 247 8.47 -18.10 7.50
C VAL A 247 9.64 -17.33 6.91
N GLU A 248 10.87 -17.67 7.32
CA GLU A 248 12.08 -17.18 6.66
C GLU A 248 12.70 -18.32 5.86
N ILE A 249 13.09 -18.03 4.62
CA ILE A 249 13.77 -18.98 3.74
C ILE A 249 15.03 -18.31 3.20
N ILE A 250 16.17 -18.96 3.43
CA ILE A 250 17.49 -18.52 2.95
C ILE A 250 18.01 -19.59 1.99
N SER A 251 18.35 -19.21 0.78
CA SER A 251 18.82 -20.13 -0.25
C SER A 251 19.80 -19.43 -1.20
N PRO A 252 20.78 -20.15 -1.78
CA PRO A 252 21.44 -19.67 -2.99
C PRO A 252 20.39 -19.26 -4.02
N ASP A 253 20.54 -18.04 -4.55
CA ASP A 253 19.59 -17.49 -5.49
C ASP A 253 19.73 -18.16 -6.86
N ARG A 254 18.59 -18.30 -7.53
CA ARG A 254 18.49 -18.84 -8.88
C ARG A 254 17.21 -18.36 -9.53
N THR A 255 17.26 -18.16 -10.84
CA THR A 255 16.07 -17.81 -11.64
C THR A 255 14.94 -18.81 -11.38
N GLY A 256 13.76 -18.30 -11.01
CA GLY A 256 12.58 -19.10 -10.68
C GLY A 256 12.42 -19.49 -9.20
N LEU A 257 13.37 -19.15 -8.31
CA LEU A 257 13.29 -19.50 -6.89
C LEU A 257 11.99 -19.03 -6.22
N LEU A 258 11.60 -17.76 -6.43
CA LEU A 258 10.35 -17.21 -5.88
C LEU A 258 9.12 -18.02 -6.31
N SER A 259 9.09 -18.44 -7.59
CA SER A 259 8.01 -19.26 -8.14
C SER A 259 7.98 -20.62 -7.43
N ILE A 260 9.13 -21.30 -7.34
CA ILE A 260 9.24 -22.61 -6.68
C ILE A 260 8.76 -22.55 -5.23
N VAL A 261 9.21 -21.57 -4.45
CA VAL A 261 8.80 -21.40 -3.05
C VAL A 261 7.29 -21.17 -2.95
N SER A 262 6.76 -20.23 -3.74
CA SER A 262 5.31 -19.95 -3.79
C SER A 262 4.50 -21.19 -4.16
N GLY A 263 4.98 -21.98 -5.12
CA GLY A 263 4.36 -23.23 -5.53
C GLY A 263 4.33 -24.28 -4.42
N VAL A 264 5.41 -24.43 -3.66
CA VAL A 264 5.48 -25.34 -2.51
C VAL A 264 4.52 -24.90 -1.40
N LEU A 265 4.49 -23.61 -1.06
CA LEU A 265 3.53 -23.07 -0.09
C LEU A 265 2.07 -23.33 -0.53
N ASN A 266 1.77 -23.13 -1.81
CA ASN A 266 0.45 -23.41 -2.35
C ASN A 266 0.03 -24.88 -2.24
N ILE A 267 0.96 -25.81 -2.50
CA ILE A 267 0.74 -27.26 -2.35
C ILE A 267 0.48 -27.62 -0.89
N LEU A 268 1.21 -26.99 0.03
CA LEU A 268 1.04 -27.12 1.48
C LEU A 268 -0.22 -26.42 2.00
N ARG A 269 -1.06 -25.85 1.11
CA ARG A 269 -2.30 -25.16 1.47
C ARG A 269 -2.08 -23.94 2.37
N LEU A 270 -0.97 -23.25 2.12
CA LEU A 270 -0.60 -22.02 2.81
C LEU A 270 -0.91 -20.85 1.87
N ASP A 271 -1.92 -20.06 2.23
CA ASP A 271 -2.29 -18.85 1.51
C ASP A 271 -1.26 -17.76 1.83
N VAL A 272 -0.59 -17.25 0.80
CA VAL A 272 0.39 -16.18 0.95
C VAL A 272 -0.34 -14.86 1.18
N ARG A 273 -0.15 -14.26 2.36
CA ARG A 273 -0.65 -12.91 2.67
C ARG A 273 0.37 -11.85 2.34
N SER A 274 1.64 -12.18 2.57
CA SER A 274 2.74 -11.34 2.19
C SER A 274 3.97 -12.17 1.86
N ALA A 275 4.76 -11.70 0.90
CA ALA A 275 6.10 -12.20 0.65
C ALA A 275 7.02 -11.01 0.38
N ARG A 276 8.21 -11.04 0.97
CA ARG A 276 9.32 -10.18 0.62
C ARG A 276 10.50 -11.04 0.25
N THR A 277 11.13 -10.77 -0.88
CA THR A 277 12.37 -11.42 -1.27
C THR A 277 13.43 -10.37 -1.55
N LYS A 278 14.67 -10.68 -1.21
CA LYS A 278 15.83 -9.85 -1.51
C LYS A 278 17.02 -10.73 -1.83
N THR A 279 17.73 -10.41 -2.91
CA THR A 279 18.98 -11.07 -3.27
C THR A 279 20.18 -10.19 -2.96
N ILE A 280 21.14 -10.71 -2.19
CA ILE A 280 22.44 -10.08 -1.90
C ILE A 280 23.54 -11.12 -2.16
N GLU A 281 24.53 -10.76 -2.98
CA GLU A 281 25.69 -11.61 -3.31
C GLU A 281 25.34 -13.06 -3.74
N GLY A 282 24.26 -13.22 -4.51
CA GLY A 282 23.83 -14.53 -5.03
C GLY A 282 23.08 -15.39 -4.01
N VAL A 283 22.61 -14.80 -2.91
CA VAL A 283 21.80 -15.47 -1.89
C VAL A 283 20.48 -14.71 -1.77
N ALA A 284 19.38 -15.45 -1.88
CA ALA A 284 18.05 -14.95 -1.64
C ALA A 284 17.65 -15.16 -0.17
N VAL A 285 17.17 -14.09 0.45
CA VAL A 285 16.49 -14.12 1.75
C VAL A 285 15.04 -13.73 1.51
N MET A 286 14.14 -14.64 1.90
CA MET A 286 12.71 -14.49 1.67
C MET A 286 11.95 -14.57 2.99
N GLU A 287 11.17 -13.55 3.28
CA GLU A 287 10.23 -13.49 4.40
C GLU A 287 8.82 -13.69 3.89
N TRP A 288 8.08 -14.62 4.46
CA TRP A 288 6.72 -14.95 4.07
C TRP A 288 5.80 -14.87 5.27
N ILE A 289 4.62 -14.26 5.08
CA ILE A 289 3.49 -14.37 6.00
C ILE A 289 2.45 -15.21 5.30
N VAL A 290 2.16 -16.38 5.88
CA VAL A 290 1.22 -17.33 5.31
C VAL A 290 0.14 -17.72 6.30
N VAL A 291 -1.05 -18.04 5.78
CA VAL A 291 -2.20 -18.50 6.56
C VAL A 291 -2.56 -19.92 6.10
N PRO A 292 -2.61 -20.90 7.00
CA PRO A 292 -3.09 -22.23 6.65
C PRO A 292 -4.58 -22.21 6.30
N ASP A 293 -4.96 -22.86 5.19
CA ASP A 293 -6.38 -23.14 4.90
C ASP A 293 -6.95 -24.19 5.88
N SER A 294 -8.27 -24.36 5.94
CA SER A 294 -8.93 -25.28 6.90
C SER A 294 -8.55 -26.76 6.74
N ASN A 295 -7.91 -27.13 5.63
CA ASN A 295 -7.44 -28.48 5.32
C ASN A 295 -5.91 -28.55 5.25
N ALA A 296 -5.20 -27.49 5.64
CA ALA A 296 -3.75 -27.49 5.67
C ALA A 296 -3.23 -28.46 6.73
N PRO A 297 -2.16 -29.22 6.43
CA PRO A 297 -1.50 -30.02 7.44
C PRO A 297 -0.82 -29.13 8.49
N ASP A 298 -0.57 -29.68 9.67
CA ASP A 298 0.30 -29.02 10.66
C ASP A 298 1.67 -28.78 10.03
N LEU A 299 2.12 -27.53 10.03
CA LEU A 299 3.34 -27.12 9.35
C LEU A 299 4.54 -27.26 10.30
N THR A 300 5.44 -28.20 10.01
CA THR A 300 6.74 -28.28 10.68
C THR A 300 7.85 -27.69 9.80
N GLN A 301 8.93 -27.23 10.43
CA GLN A 301 10.10 -26.72 9.74
C GLN A 301 10.73 -27.81 8.85
N GLU A 302 10.79 -29.06 9.31
CA GLU A 302 11.31 -30.20 8.57
C GLU A 302 10.44 -30.55 7.35
N ASP A 303 9.12 -30.45 7.46
CA ASP A 303 8.21 -30.72 6.35
C ASP A 303 8.34 -29.67 5.24
N LEU A 304 8.39 -28.39 5.63
CA LEU A 304 8.57 -27.30 4.68
C LEU A 304 9.94 -27.39 3.99
N HIS A 305 11.00 -27.62 4.75
CA HIS A 305 12.35 -27.82 4.20
C HIS A 305 12.37 -28.95 3.16
N ARG A 306 11.79 -30.11 3.50
CA ARG A 306 11.75 -31.27 2.61
C ARG A 306 10.98 -31.00 1.31
N GLU A 307 9.81 -30.36 1.38
CA GLU A 307 9.04 -30.04 0.17
C GLU A 307 9.72 -28.97 -0.69
N LEU A 308 10.41 -28.00 -0.07
CA LEU A 308 11.21 -27.01 -0.79
C LEU A 308 12.40 -27.66 -1.52
N VAL A 309 13.15 -28.54 -0.86
CA VAL A 309 14.23 -29.31 -1.52
C VAL A 309 13.67 -30.10 -2.70
N ARG A 310 12.54 -30.80 -2.51
CA ARG A 310 11.88 -31.55 -3.60
C ARG A 310 11.46 -30.65 -4.76
N GLY A 311 10.93 -29.45 -4.47
CA GLY A 311 10.55 -28.47 -5.48
C GLY A 311 11.75 -27.95 -6.27
N LEU A 312 12.86 -27.69 -5.59
CA LEU A 312 14.12 -27.23 -6.21
C LEU A 312 14.81 -28.30 -7.07
N ASP A 313 14.70 -29.57 -6.67
CA ASP A 313 15.28 -30.72 -7.40
C ASP A 313 14.42 -31.16 -8.59
N ALA A 314 13.10 -30.98 -8.51
CA ALA A 314 12.13 -31.48 -9.49
C ALA A 314 11.07 -30.44 -9.88
N GLU A 315 11.53 -29.28 -10.40
CA GLU A 315 10.69 -28.15 -10.79
C GLU A 315 9.55 -28.53 -11.75
N SER A 316 9.78 -29.43 -12.71
CA SER A 316 8.74 -29.88 -13.64
C SER A 316 7.60 -30.63 -12.93
N LYS A 317 7.93 -31.49 -11.96
CA LYS A 317 6.92 -32.21 -11.16
C LYS A 317 6.14 -31.28 -10.26
N LEU A 318 6.80 -30.25 -9.73
CA LEU A 318 6.13 -29.20 -8.96
C LEU A 318 5.10 -28.47 -9.84
N ALA A 319 5.51 -28.06 -11.03
CA ALA A 319 4.63 -27.39 -11.99
C ALA A 319 3.42 -28.26 -12.40
N GLU A 320 3.63 -29.56 -12.63
CA GLU A 320 2.55 -30.53 -12.92
C GLU A 320 1.51 -30.58 -11.78
N ARG A 321 1.96 -30.73 -10.52
CA ARG A 321 1.08 -30.77 -9.34
C ARG A 321 0.28 -29.47 -9.16
N ILE A 322 0.91 -28.33 -9.44
CA ILE A 322 0.26 -27.03 -9.36
C ILE A 322 -0.80 -26.90 -10.47
N GLN A 323 -0.47 -27.32 -11.69
CA GLN A 323 -1.42 -27.30 -12.80
C GLN A 323 -2.64 -28.19 -12.53
N GLU A 324 -2.45 -29.38 -11.97
CA GLU A 324 -3.54 -30.25 -11.52
C GLU A 324 -4.45 -29.55 -10.50
N ARG A 325 -3.86 -28.82 -9.53
CA ARG A 325 -4.60 -28.06 -8.54
C ARG A 325 -5.36 -26.89 -9.15
N ILE A 326 -4.75 -26.14 -10.06
CA ILE A 326 -5.42 -25.05 -10.81
C ILE A 326 -6.64 -25.59 -11.56
N LEU A 327 -6.48 -26.70 -12.29
CA LEU A 327 -7.57 -27.34 -13.02
C LEU A 327 -8.70 -27.83 -12.12
N ALA A 328 -8.38 -28.34 -10.93
CA ALA A 328 -9.37 -28.76 -9.95
C ALA A 328 -10.20 -27.57 -9.42
N TYR A 329 -9.56 -26.43 -9.15
CA TYR A 329 -10.25 -25.22 -8.70
C TYR A 329 -11.08 -24.56 -9.82
N ALA A 330 -10.60 -24.60 -11.07
CA ALA A 330 -11.32 -24.05 -12.21
C ALA A 330 -12.69 -24.73 -12.47
N GLN A 331 -12.93 -25.92 -11.91
CA GLN A 331 -14.23 -26.62 -11.98
C GLN A 331 -15.25 -26.09 -10.97
N MET A 332 -14.84 -25.27 -10.00
CA MET A 332 -15.74 -24.69 -9.02
C MET A 332 -16.46 -23.45 -9.60
N PRO A 333 -17.72 -23.20 -9.22
CA PRO A 333 -18.43 -21.99 -9.62
C PRO A 333 -17.68 -20.74 -9.10
N THR A 334 -17.37 -19.81 -10.01
CA THR A 334 -16.75 -18.53 -9.67
C THR A 334 -17.70 -17.37 -9.95
N ILE A 335 -17.46 -16.24 -9.29
CA ILE A 335 -18.08 -14.96 -9.65
C ILE A 335 -17.29 -14.31 -10.80
N PRO A 336 -17.94 -13.54 -11.69
CA PRO A 336 -17.22 -12.71 -12.63
C PRO A 336 -16.33 -11.72 -11.89
N VAL A 337 -15.05 -11.67 -12.25
CA VAL A 337 -14.06 -10.73 -11.71
C VAL A 337 -13.47 -9.90 -12.84
N PRO A 338 -12.99 -8.68 -12.57
CA PRO A 338 -12.30 -7.87 -13.57
C PRO A 338 -11.05 -8.57 -14.11
N ASP A 339 -10.65 -8.20 -15.33
CA ASP A 339 -9.38 -8.65 -15.91
C ASP A 339 -8.18 -8.17 -15.07
N PRO A 340 -7.08 -8.94 -15.01
CA PRO A 340 -5.84 -8.51 -14.36
C PRO A 340 -5.27 -7.26 -15.04
N VAL A 341 -4.67 -6.39 -14.24
CA VAL A 341 -3.96 -5.20 -14.72
C VAL A 341 -2.47 -5.36 -14.40
N VAL A 342 -1.61 -5.19 -15.40
CA VAL A 342 -0.16 -5.22 -15.23
C VAL A 342 0.43 -3.91 -15.71
N GLU A 343 1.08 -3.19 -14.81
CA GLU A 343 1.71 -1.90 -15.08
C GLU A 343 3.22 -2.00 -14.90
N THR A 344 3.96 -1.23 -15.69
CA THR A 344 5.41 -1.14 -15.59
C THR A 344 5.84 0.27 -15.25
N PHE A 345 6.81 0.38 -14.36
CA PHE A 345 7.38 1.65 -13.93
C PHE A 345 8.90 1.57 -14.02
N LEU A 346 9.52 2.63 -14.50
CA LEU A 346 10.95 2.85 -14.34
C LEU A 346 11.11 3.89 -13.23
N ASP A 347 11.68 3.49 -12.11
CA ASP A 347 12.06 4.41 -11.05
C ASP A 347 13.58 4.60 -11.11
N ALA A 348 14.01 5.80 -11.48
CA ALA A 348 15.43 6.14 -11.62
C ALA A 348 16.19 6.05 -10.29
N ALA A 349 15.48 6.04 -9.16
CA ALA A 349 16.07 5.82 -7.86
C ALA A 349 16.43 4.34 -7.62
N THR A 350 15.87 3.42 -8.42
CA THR A 350 16.07 1.97 -8.28
C THR A 350 16.87 1.41 -9.46
N ASP A 351 17.82 0.51 -9.21
CA ASP A 351 18.56 -0.20 -10.26
C ASP A 351 17.74 -1.36 -10.89
N ALA A 352 16.41 -1.25 -10.93
CA ALA A 352 15.50 -2.28 -11.42
C ALA A 352 14.28 -1.68 -12.13
N THR A 353 13.66 -2.47 -13.00
CA THR A 353 12.34 -2.14 -13.57
C THR A 353 11.27 -2.70 -12.64
N ILE A 354 10.24 -1.91 -12.35
CA ILE A 354 9.14 -2.33 -11.47
C ILE A 354 7.99 -2.84 -12.35
N ILE A 355 7.48 -4.02 -12.04
CA ILE A 355 6.26 -4.59 -12.62
C ILE A 355 5.25 -4.76 -11.49
N GLU A 356 4.13 -4.03 -11.56
CA GLU A 356 3.01 -4.18 -10.63
C GLU A 356 1.90 -5.01 -11.29
N VAL A 357 1.48 -6.08 -10.61
CA VAL A 357 0.39 -6.95 -11.03
C VAL A 357 -0.76 -6.79 -10.04
N ARG A 358 -1.94 -6.41 -10.54
CA ARG A 358 -3.19 -6.34 -9.79
C ARG A 358 -4.18 -7.34 -10.35
N SER A 359 -4.60 -8.30 -9.54
CA SER A 359 -5.47 -9.40 -9.98
C SER A 359 -6.30 -9.94 -8.83
N HIS A 360 -7.44 -10.54 -9.15
CA HIS A 360 -8.19 -11.34 -8.19
C HIS A 360 -7.33 -12.52 -7.70
N ASP A 361 -7.27 -12.70 -6.38
CA ASP A 361 -6.48 -13.77 -5.77
C ASP A 361 -7.05 -15.14 -6.14
N ARG A 362 -6.16 -16.06 -6.50
CA ARG A 362 -6.51 -17.40 -6.95
C ARG A 362 -5.37 -18.37 -6.67
N PRO A 363 -5.66 -19.69 -6.57
CA PRO A 363 -4.63 -20.70 -6.33
C PRO A 363 -3.46 -20.55 -7.31
N ALA A 364 -2.24 -20.55 -6.75
CA ALA A 364 -0.99 -20.48 -7.50
C ALA A 364 -0.81 -19.21 -8.38
N LEU A 365 -1.46 -18.09 -8.03
CA LEU A 365 -1.27 -16.80 -8.71
C LEU A 365 0.21 -16.39 -8.74
N LEU A 366 0.85 -16.28 -7.57
CA LEU A 366 2.25 -15.86 -7.47
C LEU A 366 3.22 -16.86 -8.13
N PHE A 367 2.92 -18.17 -8.09
CA PHE A 367 3.68 -19.17 -8.84
C PHE A 367 3.63 -18.89 -10.35
N SER A 368 2.43 -18.63 -10.88
CA SER A 368 2.19 -18.34 -12.30
C SER A 368 2.90 -17.07 -12.75
N ILE A 369 2.85 -16.01 -11.94
CA ILE A 369 3.57 -14.76 -12.19
C ILE A 369 5.08 -15.03 -12.25
N GLY A 370 5.64 -15.68 -11.22
CA GLY A 370 7.06 -15.99 -11.15
C GLY A 370 7.54 -16.92 -12.26
N ASP A 371 6.73 -17.89 -12.67
CA ASP A 371 7.05 -18.80 -13.78
C ASP A 371 7.03 -18.08 -15.14
N THR A 372 6.11 -17.15 -15.35
CA THR A 372 6.09 -16.31 -16.56
C THR A 372 7.32 -15.41 -16.61
N VAL A 373 7.70 -14.79 -15.50
CA VAL A 373 8.94 -13.99 -15.37
C VAL A 373 10.17 -14.84 -15.70
N ARG A 374 10.28 -16.04 -15.10
CA ARG A 374 11.34 -17.02 -15.38
C ARG A 374 11.40 -17.38 -16.87
N LYS A 375 10.27 -17.66 -17.51
CA LYS A 375 10.17 -17.96 -18.96
C LYS A 375 10.55 -16.78 -19.84
N CYS A 376 10.44 -15.55 -19.34
CA CYS A 376 10.92 -14.35 -20.01
C CYS A 376 12.42 -14.12 -19.84
N ASN A 377 13.12 -14.99 -19.09
CA ASN A 377 14.56 -14.95 -18.91
C ASN A 377 15.02 -13.61 -18.32
N ILE A 378 14.34 -13.18 -17.25
CA ILE A 378 14.63 -12.01 -16.44
C ILE A 378 14.70 -12.43 -14.96
N ASP A 379 15.50 -11.71 -14.16
CA ASP A 379 15.69 -12.01 -12.75
C ASP A 379 14.83 -11.10 -11.87
N ILE A 380 14.40 -11.62 -10.71
CA ILE A 380 13.67 -10.87 -9.69
C ILE A 380 14.67 -10.51 -8.59
N LYS A 381 15.02 -9.23 -8.48
CA LYS A 381 15.92 -8.72 -7.42
C LYS A 381 15.20 -8.64 -6.08
N SER A 382 13.95 -8.17 -6.11
CA SER A 382 13.06 -8.18 -4.97
C SER A 382 11.60 -8.28 -5.42
N ALA A 383 10.74 -8.73 -4.53
CA ALA A 383 9.30 -8.78 -4.75
C ALA A 383 8.59 -8.43 -3.45
N ILE A 384 7.45 -7.76 -3.59
CA ILE A 384 6.52 -7.47 -2.52
C ILE A 384 5.16 -7.97 -2.97
N VAL A 385 4.69 -8.98 -2.27
CA VAL A 385 3.41 -9.64 -2.53
C VAL A 385 2.49 -9.23 -1.40
N THR A 386 1.27 -8.82 -1.75
CA THR A 386 0.24 -8.44 -0.77
C THR A 386 -1.13 -8.91 -1.24
N THR A 387 -1.85 -9.63 -0.37
CA THR A 387 -3.25 -9.98 -0.61
C THR A 387 -4.19 -9.16 0.28
N LEU A 388 -5.09 -8.40 -0.34
CA LEU A 388 -6.10 -7.55 0.29
C LEU A 388 -7.51 -8.10 0.04
N GLY A 389 -8.06 -8.82 1.01
CA GLY A 389 -9.35 -9.48 0.85
C GLY A 389 -9.25 -10.56 -0.22
N ALA A 390 -9.84 -10.31 -1.39
CA ALA A 390 -9.81 -11.19 -2.55
C ALA A 390 -8.97 -10.62 -3.72
N GLU A 391 -8.25 -9.51 -3.51
CA GLU A 391 -7.38 -8.91 -4.52
C GLU A 391 -5.91 -9.09 -4.13
N ALA A 392 -5.07 -9.46 -5.09
CA ALA A 392 -3.63 -9.53 -4.95
C ALA A 392 -2.96 -8.33 -5.66
N ILE A 393 -1.96 -7.76 -5.00
CA ILE A 393 -1.12 -6.69 -5.52
C ILE A 393 0.34 -7.14 -5.33
N ASP A 394 0.96 -7.52 -6.45
CA ASP A 394 2.32 -8.04 -6.47
C ASP A 394 3.22 -7.05 -7.21
N THR A 395 4.21 -6.50 -6.51
CA THR A 395 5.21 -5.60 -7.08
C THR A 395 6.55 -6.32 -7.19
N LEU A 396 7.04 -6.48 -8.41
CA LEU A 396 8.30 -7.16 -8.73
C LEU A 396 9.33 -6.14 -9.20
N TYR A 397 10.52 -6.16 -8.59
CA TYR A 397 11.69 -5.44 -9.04
C TYR A 397 12.53 -6.39 -9.88
N VAL A 398 12.48 -6.20 -11.20
CA VAL A 398 13.11 -7.10 -12.18
C VAL A 398 14.29 -6.47 -12.89
N THR A 399 15.24 -7.31 -13.28
CA THR A 399 16.42 -6.92 -14.04
C THR A 399 16.66 -7.88 -15.20
N GLU A 400 17.45 -7.46 -16.19
CA GLU A 400 18.05 -8.39 -17.14
C GLU A 400 18.94 -9.40 -16.41
N ILE A 401 19.17 -10.57 -17.02
CA ILE A 401 20.12 -11.55 -16.48
C ILE A 401 21.53 -10.95 -16.49
N GLY A 402 22.17 -10.92 -15.33
CA GLY A 402 23.45 -10.24 -15.13
C GLY A 402 23.32 -8.78 -14.70
N GLY A 403 22.10 -8.28 -14.50
CA GLY A 403 21.79 -6.96 -13.96
C GLY A 403 21.43 -5.91 -15.01
N GLY A 404 20.93 -4.77 -14.52
CA GLY A 404 20.46 -3.66 -15.35
C GLY A 404 18.95 -3.66 -15.56
N VAL A 405 18.40 -2.46 -15.74
CA VAL A 405 16.97 -2.24 -16.00
C VAL A 405 16.56 -2.77 -17.36
N LEU A 406 15.32 -3.23 -17.49
CA LEU A 406 14.74 -3.63 -18.75
C LEU A 406 14.50 -2.39 -19.63
N THR A 407 14.62 -2.55 -20.95
CA THR A 407 14.13 -1.51 -21.87
C THR A 407 12.61 -1.42 -21.78
N SER A 408 12.02 -0.25 -22.11
CA SER A 408 10.56 -0.08 -22.07
C SER A 408 9.81 -1.08 -22.96
N GLU A 409 10.38 -1.44 -24.12
CA GLU A 409 9.81 -2.46 -25.01
C GLU A 409 9.82 -3.84 -24.34
N ARG A 410 10.94 -4.21 -23.70
CA ARG A 410 11.08 -5.48 -23.00
C ARG A 410 10.16 -5.57 -21.78
N ALA A 411 10.07 -4.50 -20.99
CA ALA A 411 9.18 -4.42 -19.84
C ALA A 411 7.71 -4.62 -20.26
N ASN A 412 7.28 -3.96 -21.34
CA ASN A 412 5.92 -4.11 -21.87
C ASN A 412 5.65 -5.51 -22.41
N GLU A 413 6.63 -6.14 -23.08
CA GLU A 413 6.52 -7.53 -23.54
C GLU A 413 6.28 -8.49 -22.36
N VAL A 414 7.07 -8.35 -21.29
CA VAL A 414 6.94 -9.15 -20.07
C VAL A 414 5.58 -8.91 -19.42
N ALA A 415 5.17 -7.65 -19.28
CA ALA A 415 3.88 -7.29 -18.69
C ALA A 415 2.70 -7.90 -19.45
N SER A 416 2.71 -7.82 -20.79
CA SER A 416 1.67 -8.44 -21.63
C SER A 416 1.65 -9.97 -21.49
N ARG A 417 2.81 -10.62 -21.35
CA ARG A 417 2.87 -12.08 -21.12
C ARG A 417 2.32 -12.46 -19.74
N ILE A 418 2.62 -11.67 -18.71
CA ILE A 418 2.05 -11.87 -17.37
C ILE A 418 0.54 -11.71 -17.45
N GLU A 419 0.04 -10.60 -17.99
CA GLU A 419 -1.39 -10.35 -18.12
C GLU A 419 -2.11 -11.49 -18.86
N ALA A 420 -1.54 -11.95 -19.98
CA ALA A 420 -2.10 -13.05 -20.76
C ALA A 420 -2.08 -14.40 -20.00
N SER A 421 -1.09 -14.64 -19.14
CA SER A 421 -1.05 -15.83 -18.28
C SER A 421 -2.06 -15.81 -17.13
N LEU A 422 -2.59 -14.62 -16.83
CA LEU A 422 -3.52 -14.39 -15.73
C LEU A 422 -5.00 -14.41 -16.15
N LYS A 423 -5.27 -14.25 -17.45
CA LYS A 423 -6.59 -14.50 -18.05
C LYS A 423 -6.84 -16.00 -18.15
#